data_AF-A0A3G3GKK2-F1
#
_entry.id   AF-A0A3G3GKK2-F1
#
_cell.length_a   1.000
_cell.length_b   1.000
_cell.length_c   1.000
_cell.angle_alpha   90.00
_cell.angle_beta   90.00
_cell.angle_gamma   90.00
#
_symmetry.space_group_name_H-M   'P 1'
#
loop_
_entity.id
_entity.type
_entity.pdbx_description
1 polymer ?
#
loop_
_entity_poly.entity_id
_entity_poly.type
_entity_poly.pdbx_seq_one_letter_code
_entity_poly.pdbx_strand_id
1 'polypeptide(L)'
;MVQMEKSFSDCTLLYLEKNFGLEQVDTLAGLTNWLQLSEEITLSDFEKEELALFQSLLKDNILHWNEQELSLHFIGPMFSSVRFTNRQHYFNLFAERPIETTVEDLNRQVIRLFGKPDGLIATGYREPESPFFCFTEYKKHREPNGEPEGQCLSAMLVGQTINQKPGQAMYGCFVMGRDWYFMVLEGQSYCISRGYDATTEHLYVIFKMLKALKETIKTLTS
;
A
#
# COMPACT_ATOMS: atom_id res chain seq x y z
N MET A 1 32.44 10.13 1.65
CA MET A 1 31.38 10.54 0.71
C MET A 1 30.13 10.74 1.55
N VAL A 2 29.46 11.90 1.44
CA VAL A 2 28.20 12.11 2.18
C VAL A 2 27.15 11.21 1.54
N GLN A 3 26.67 10.23 2.29
CA GLN A 3 25.54 9.41 1.86
C GLN A 3 24.31 10.32 1.90
N MET A 4 23.68 10.55 0.75
CA MET A 4 22.43 11.30 0.73
C MET A 4 21.34 10.42 1.30
N GLU A 5 20.50 11.00 2.16
CA GLU A 5 19.39 10.28 2.79
C GLU A 5 18.11 11.04 2.52
N LYS A 6 17.02 10.30 2.31
CA LYS A 6 15.70 10.88 2.13
C LYS A 6 14.63 10.01 2.76
N SER A 7 13.79 10.66 3.56
CA SER A 7 12.67 9.98 4.19
C SER A 7 11.54 9.76 3.17
N PHE A 8 10.69 8.77 3.41
CA PHE A 8 9.48 8.55 2.60
C PHE A 8 8.57 9.78 2.61
N SER A 9 8.45 10.47 3.76
CA SER A 9 7.60 11.65 3.88
C SER A 9 8.07 12.84 3.06
N ASP A 10 9.36 12.88 2.69
CA ASP A 10 9.94 13.90 1.82
C ASP A 10 9.89 13.53 0.32
N CYS A 11 9.37 12.36 -0.03
CA CYS A 11 9.31 11.88 -1.42
C CYS A 11 8.02 12.33 -2.11
N THR A 12 8.19 12.91 -3.31
CA THR A 12 7.11 13.25 -4.25
C THR A 12 7.20 12.34 -5.47
N LEU A 13 6.11 12.18 -6.22
CA LEU A 13 6.17 11.44 -7.50
C LEU A 13 7.21 12.07 -8.43
N LEU A 14 7.17 13.40 -8.57
CA LEU A 14 8.15 14.14 -9.39
C LEU A 14 9.60 13.88 -8.98
N TYR A 15 9.87 13.79 -7.67
CA TYR A 15 11.21 13.46 -7.19
C TYR A 15 11.61 12.04 -7.61
N LEU A 16 10.72 11.06 -7.42
CA LEU A 16 11.01 9.67 -7.74
C LEU A 16 11.20 9.46 -9.24
N GLU A 17 10.38 10.09 -10.08
CA GLU A 17 10.50 10.08 -11.53
C GLU A 17 11.83 10.70 -11.99
N LYS A 18 12.17 11.88 -11.49
CA LYS A 18 13.40 12.59 -11.89
C LYS A 18 14.69 11.94 -11.41
N ASN A 19 14.67 11.31 -10.24
CA ASN A 19 15.89 10.77 -9.63
C ASN A 19 16.07 9.29 -9.92
N PHE A 20 15.00 8.51 -10.05
CA PHE A 20 15.09 7.05 -10.24
C PHE A 20 14.53 6.57 -11.58
N GLY A 21 14.07 7.47 -12.45
CA GLY A 21 13.55 7.12 -13.78
C GLY A 21 12.23 6.36 -13.74
N LEU A 22 11.47 6.51 -12.65
CA LEU A 22 10.13 5.93 -12.59
C LEU A 22 9.22 6.62 -13.62
N GLU A 23 8.34 5.85 -14.24
CA GLU A 23 7.41 6.33 -15.26
C GLU A 23 5.99 5.92 -14.89
N GLN A 24 5.09 6.90 -14.83
CA GLN A 24 3.66 6.61 -14.68
C GLN A 24 3.09 6.12 -16.01
N VAL A 25 2.44 4.97 -15.99
CA VAL A 25 1.69 4.43 -17.12
C VAL A 25 0.21 4.29 -16.75
N ASP A 26 -0.67 4.29 -17.76
CA ASP A 26 -2.12 4.20 -17.54
C ASP A 26 -2.53 2.87 -16.90
N THR A 27 -1.85 1.78 -17.26
CA THR A 27 -2.17 0.45 -16.75
C THR A 27 -0.95 -0.47 -16.74
N LEU A 28 -0.93 -1.39 -15.78
CA LEU A 28 0.01 -2.51 -15.69
C LEU A 28 -0.78 -3.81 -15.53
N ALA A 29 -0.24 -4.89 -16.09
CA ALA A 29 -0.86 -6.22 -15.99
C ALA A 29 -1.11 -6.61 -14.52
N GLY A 30 -0.20 -6.27 -13.61
CA GLY A 30 -0.38 -6.50 -12.17
C GLY A 30 -1.65 -5.86 -11.61
N LEU A 31 -1.97 -4.62 -11.98
CA LEU A 31 -3.18 -3.94 -11.50
C LEU A 31 -4.43 -4.49 -12.20
N THR A 32 -4.37 -4.75 -13.51
CA THR A 32 -5.48 -5.35 -14.26
C THR A 32 -5.87 -6.72 -13.69
N ASN A 33 -4.89 -7.60 -13.47
CA ASN A 33 -5.11 -8.93 -12.92
C ASN A 33 -5.64 -8.86 -11.48
N TRP A 34 -5.14 -7.91 -10.69
CA TRP A 34 -5.62 -7.71 -9.31
C TRP A 34 -7.10 -7.30 -9.28
N LEU A 35 -7.49 -6.36 -10.15
CA LEU A 35 -8.89 -5.95 -10.30
C LEU A 35 -9.78 -7.10 -10.76
N GLN A 36 -9.37 -7.84 -11.79
CA GLN A 36 -10.12 -8.99 -12.31
C GLN A 36 -10.31 -10.07 -11.23
N LEU A 37 -9.25 -10.43 -10.51
CA LEU A 37 -9.34 -11.39 -9.41
C LEU A 37 -10.30 -10.90 -8.31
N SER A 38 -10.36 -9.59 -8.05
CA SER A 38 -11.30 -9.03 -7.07
C SER A 38 -12.77 -9.22 -7.47
N GLU A 39 -13.09 -9.21 -8.78
CA GLU A 39 -14.45 -9.40 -9.28
C GLU A 39 -14.94 -10.84 -9.02
N GLU A 40 -14.03 -11.81 -9.05
CA GLU A 40 -14.29 -13.23 -8.78
C GLU A 40 -14.53 -13.52 -7.28
N ILE A 41 -14.06 -12.65 -6.38
CA ILE A 41 -14.26 -12.82 -4.94
C ILE A 41 -15.73 -12.64 -4.58
N THR A 42 -16.31 -13.68 -3.99
CA THR A 42 -17.63 -13.62 -3.36
C THR A 42 -17.49 -13.28 -1.87
N LEU A 43 -18.37 -12.39 -1.39
CA LEU A 43 -18.46 -12.04 0.03
C LEU A 43 -19.54 -12.87 0.70
N SER A 44 -19.21 -13.42 1.86
CA SER A 44 -20.16 -14.08 2.76
C SER A 44 -21.13 -13.05 3.35
N ASP A 45 -22.27 -13.52 3.86
CA ASP A 45 -23.25 -12.62 4.49
C ASP A 45 -22.70 -11.97 5.76
N PHE A 46 -21.90 -12.71 6.53
CA PHE A 46 -21.16 -12.15 7.67
C PHE A 46 -20.24 -10.98 7.26
N GLU A 47 -19.46 -11.14 6.19
CA GLU A 47 -18.59 -10.07 5.70
C GLU A 47 -19.41 -8.86 5.23
N LYS A 48 -20.57 -9.07 4.60
CA LYS A 48 -21.43 -7.95 4.18
C LYS A 48 -21.98 -7.18 5.37
N GLU A 49 -22.42 -7.88 6.42
CA GLU A 49 -22.92 -7.26 7.66
C GLU A 49 -21.80 -6.48 8.38
N GLU A 50 -20.60 -7.06 8.46
CA GLU A 50 -19.43 -6.41 9.05
C GLU A 50 -19.03 -5.15 8.27
N LEU A 51 -18.99 -5.23 6.94
CA LEU A 51 -18.70 -4.07 6.09
C LEU A 51 -19.79 -2.99 6.20
N ALA A 52 -21.06 -3.36 6.33
CA ALA A 52 -22.13 -2.39 6.55
C ALA A 52 -21.94 -1.63 7.87
N LEU A 53 -21.52 -2.32 8.94
CA LEU A 53 -21.16 -1.69 10.20
C LEU A 53 -19.99 -0.71 10.04
N PHE A 54 -18.89 -1.14 9.40
CA PHE A 54 -17.73 -0.28 9.16
C PHE A 54 -18.08 0.94 8.32
N GLN A 55 -18.93 0.77 7.31
CA GLN A 55 -19.40 1.88 6.48
C GLN A 55 -20.22 2.89 7.27
N SER A 56 -21.11 2.44 8.16
CA SER A 56 -21.89 3.32 9.01
C SER A 56 -20.98 4.14 9.92
N LEU A 57 -20.03 3.48 10.60
CA LEU A 57 -19.06 4.14 11.47
C LEU A 57 -18.26 5.20 10.70
N LEU A 58 -17.78 4.86 9.49
CA LEU A 58 -17.04 5.81 8.65
C LEU A 58 -17.92 7.01 8.25
N LYS A 59 -19.14 6.78 7.76
CA LYS A 59 -20.07 7.85 7.35
C LYS A 59 -20.37 8.82 8.48
N ASP A 60 -20.59 8.29 9.67
CA ASP A 60 -20.97 9.09 10.84
C ASP A 60 -19.81 9.94 11.38
N ASN A 61 -18.55 9.52 11.14
CA ASN A 61 -17.40 10.08 11.85
C ASN A 61 -16.27 10.64 10.96
N ILE A 62 -16.27 10.42 9.64
CA ILE A 62 -15.13 10.78 8.77
C ILE A 62 -14.74 12.27 8.81
N LEU A 63 -15.67 13.16 9.15
CA LEU A 63 -15.40 14.60 9.29
C LEU A 63 -14.78 14.99 10.64
N HIS A 64 -14.77 14.07 11.60
CA HIS A 64 -14.37 14.31 12.99
C HIS A 64 -13.16 13.47 13.40
N TRP A 65 -13.00 12.29 12.80
CA TRP A 65 -11.87 11.43 13.07
C TRP A 65 -10.55 12.08 12.66
N ASN A 66 -9.60 12.04 13.58
CA ASN A 66 -8.18 12.16 13.23
C ASN A 66 -7.67 10.85 12.61
N GLU A 67 -6.42 10.84 12.17
CA GLU A 67 -5.83 9.71 11.45
C GLU A 67 -5.75 8.44 12.32
N GLN A 68 -5.45 8.59 13.62
CA GLN A 68 -5.41 7.44 14.52
C GLN A 68 -6.79 6.80 14.71
N GLU A 69 -7.84 7.62 14.77
CA GLU A 69 -9.22 7.15 14.90
C GLU A 69 -9.69 6.46 13.62
N LEU A 70 -9.39 7.03 12.44
CA LEU A 70 -9.66 6.39 11.15
C LEU A 70 -8.94 5.03 11.04
N SER A 71 -7.67 4.98 11.45
CA SER A 71 -6.88 3.76 11.46
C SER A 71 -7.48 2.69 12.40
N LEU A 72 -7.84 3.07 13.63
CA LEU A 72 -8.37 2.14 14.63
C LEU A 72 -9.79 1.66 14.34
N HIS A 73 -10.66 2.53 13.84
CA HIS A 73 -12.09 2.24 13.70
C HIS A 73 -12.50 1.77 12.30
N PHE A 74 -11.65 1.96 11.28
CA PHE A 74 -11.99 1.58 9.91
C PHE A 74 -10.88 0.77 9.21
N ILE A 75 -9.67 1.33 9.04
CA ILE A 75 -8.61 0.67 8.26
C ILE A 75 -8.14 -0.63 8.92
N GLY A 76 -7.85 -0.58 10.23
CA GLY A 76 -7.43 -1.73 11.02
C GLY A 76 -8.47 -2.86 11.04
N PRO A 77 -9.77 -2.59 11.28
CA PRO A 77 -10.83 -3.56 11.12
C PRO A 77 -10.90 -4.18 9.72
N MET A 78 -10.84 -3.38 8.65
CA MET A 78 -10.80 -3.88 7.26
C MET A 78 -9.67 -4.89 7.04
N PHE A 79 -8.45 -4.58 7.50
CA PHE A 79 -7.31 -5.48 7.40
C PHE A 79 -7.43 -6.73 8.27
N SER A 80 -7.98 -6.59 9.47
CA SER A 80 -8.22 -7.70 10.39
C SER A 80 -9.22 -8.70 9.80
N SER A 81 -10.26 -8.20 9.14
CA SER A 81 -11.28 -9.01 8.47
C SER A 81 -10.73 -9.79 7.26
N VAL A 82 -9.79 -9.22 6.50
CA VAL A 82 -9.09 -9.95 5.40
C VAL A 82 -8.14 -11.03 5.93
N ARG A 83 -7.62 -10.86 7.16
CA ARG A 83 -6.72 -11.80 7.84
C ARG A 83 -5.41 -12.05 7.08
N PHE A 84 -4.59 -11.02 6.89
CA PHE A 84 -3.32 -11.12 6.16
C PHE A 84 -2.24 -11.99 6.85
N THR A 85 -2.41 -12.43 8.09
CA THR A 85 -1.51 -13.42 8.70
C THR A 85 -1.73 -14.79 8.06
N ASN A 86 -0.73 -15.31 7.33
CA ASN A 86 -0.79 -16.62 6.70
C ASN A 86 0.39 -17.49 7.10
N ARG A 87 0.10 -18.55 7.90
CA ARG A 87 1.17 -19.42 8.42
C ARG A 87 1.80 -20.35 7.38
N GLN A 88 1.01 -20.74 6.40
CA GLN A 88 1.42 -21.71 5.38
C GLN A 88 2.32 -21.04 4.33
N HIS A 89 2.02 -19.79 3.98
CA HIS A 89 2.70 -19.02 2.94
C HIS A 89 3.73 -18.01 3.50
N TYR A 90 4.02 -18.09 4.81
CA TYR A 90 5.04 -17.31 5.51
C TYR A 90 4.98 -15.78 5.31
N PHE A 91 3.79 -15.18 5.42
CA PHE A 91 3.64 -13.72 5.39
C PHE A 91 2.68 -13.18 6.46
N ASN A 92 2.86 -11.91 6.80
CA ASN A 92 2.06 -11.21 7.79
C ASN A 92 1.86 -9.73 7.43
N LEU A 93 0.86 -9.11 8.05
CA LEU A 93 0.69 -7.66 8.06
C LEU A 93 1.46 -7.07 9.24
N PHE A 94 2.26 -6.06 8.95
CA PHE A 94 3.02 -5.28 9.90
C PHE A 94 2.54 -3.82 9.82
N ALA A 95 2.51 -3.13 10.96
CA ALA A 95 2.18 -1.71 11.04
C ALA A 95 3.38 -0.95 11.63
N GLU A 96 3.65 0.25 11.10
CA GLU A 96 4.65 1.19 11.64
C GLU A 96 6.06 0.58 11.79
N ARG A 97 6.43 -0.36 10.91
CA ARG A 97 7.77 -0.97 10.91
C ARG A 97 8.71 -0.23 9.96
N PRO A 98 9.93 0.13 10.40
CA PRO A 98 10.88 0.79 9.54
C PRO A 98 11.35 -0.15 8.44
N ILE A 99 11.39 0.36 7.21
CA ILE A 99 12.08 -0.26 6.08
C ILE A 99 12.98 0.78 5.44
N GLU A 100 14.12 0.32 4.93
CA GLU A 100 15.09 1.18 4.28
C GLU A 100 15.98 0.37 3.36
N THR A 101 16.56 1.07 2.39
CA THR A 101 17.64 0.54 1.56
C THR A 101 18.38 1.70 0.89
N THR A 102 19.46 1.38 0.21
CA THR A 102 20.15 2.31 -0.67
C THR A 102 19.80 2.02 -2.12
N VAL A 103 19.41 3.06 -2.86
CA VAL A 103 19.09 2.99 -4.29
C VAL A 103 20.04 3.92 -5.04
N GLU A 104 20.49 3.49 -6.21
CA GLU A 104 21.27 4.34 -7.12
C GLU A 104 20.32 5.21 -7.94
N ASP A 105 20.56 6.52 -7.96
CA ASP A 105 19.82 7.47 -8.80
C ASP A 105 20.34 7.46 -10.25
N LEU A 106 19.67 8.18 -11.16
CA LEU A 106 20.06 8.29 -12.57
C LEU A 106 21.46 8.92 -12.77
N ASN A 107 21.98 9.65 -11.78
CA ASN A 107 23.31 10.25 -11.79
C ASN A 107 24.38 9.36 -11.12
N ARG A 108 24.05 8.11 -10.81
CA ARG A 108 24.90 7.14 -10.09
C ARG A 108 25.25 7.55 -8.66
N GLN A 109 24.41 8.36 -8.04
CA GLN A 109 24.51 8.72 -6.64
C GLN A 109 23.73 7.71 -5.80
N VAL A 110 24.35 7.21 -4.73
CA VAL A 110 23.72 6.28 -3.80
C VAL A 110 22.92 7.07 -2.76
N ILE A 111 21.61 6.87 -2.75
CA ILE A 111 20.67 7.53 -1.86
C ILE A 111 20.06 6.49 -0.93
N ARG A 112 20.11 6.73 0.39
CA ARG A 112 19.34 5.95 1.36
C ARG A 112 17.90 6.45 1.36
N LEU A 113 16.96 5.58 1.02
CA LEU A 113 15.53 5.82 1.19
C LEU A 113 15.07 5.07 2.43
N PHE A 114 14.35 5.74 3.33
CA PHE A 114 13.94 5.15 4.61
C PHE A 114 12.60 5.72 5.11
N GLY A 115 11.88 4.93 5.89
CA GLY A 115 10.66 5.39 6.55
C GLY A 115 9.86 4.26 7.18
N LYS A 116 8.68 4.60 7.68
CA LYS A 116 7.73 3.66 8.31
C LYS A 116 6.39 3.76 7.57
N PRO A 117 6.08 2.83 6.67
CA PRO A 117 4.74 2.74 6.11
C PRO A 117 3.73 2.45 7.24
N ASP A 118 2.53 3.00 7.14
CA ASP A 118 1.44 2.75 8.10
C ASP A 118 1.06 1.26 8.09
N GLY A 119 1.16 0.61 6.94
CA GLY A 119 1.02 -0.84 6.80
C GLY A 119 1.99 -1.45 5.78
N LEU A 120 2.38 -2.70 6.02
CA LEU A 120 3.30 -3.46 5.19
C LEU A 120 2.90 -4.93 5.21
N ILE A 121 2.63 -5.56 4.06
CA ILE A 121 2.55 -7.04 4.00
C ILE A 121 3.89 -7.54 3.47
N ALA A 122 4.53 -8.39 4.26
CA ALA A 122 5.85 -8.93 3.96
C ALA A 122 5.96 -10.38 4.42
N THR A 123 6.96 -11.10 3.93
CA THR A 123 7.38 -12.34 4.59
C THR A 123 7.85 -12.08 6.02
N GLY A 124 7.84 -13.13 6.84
CA GLY A 124 8.20 -13.06 8.25
C GLY A 124 6.98 -13.04 9.19
N TYR A 125 7.23 -13.34 10.48
CA TYR A 125 6.18 -13.26 11.52
C TYR A 125 6.46 -12.23 12.61
N ARG A 126 7.73 -12.09 12.99
CA ARG A 126 8.14 -11.19 14.08
C ARG A 126 8.55 -9.83 13.54
N GLU A 127 9.23 -9.85 12.39
CA GLU A 127 9.73 -8.69 11.68
C GLU A 127 9.48 -8.89 10.18
N PRO A 128 9.26 -7.80 9.41
CA PRO A 128 9.12 -7.88 7.97
C PRO A 128 10.46 -8.20 7.31
N GLU A 129 10.47 -9.15 6.38
CA GLU A 129 11.67 -9.56 5.64
C GLU A 129 11.59 -9.09 4.17
N SER A 130 10.68 -9.65 3.37
CA SER A 130 10.49 -9.31 1.95
C SER A 130 9.10 -8.69 1.72
N PRO A 131 9.01 -7.37 1.50
CA PRO A 131 7.74 -6.67 1.27
C PRO A 131 7.03 -7.09 -0.02
N PHE A 132 5.70 -7.14 -0.03
CA PHE A 132 4.87 -7.30 -1.23
C PHE A 132 3.85 -6.17 -1.40
N PHE A 133 3.45 -5.56 -0.28
CA PHE A 133 2.46 -4.49 -0.26
C PHE A 133 2.84 -3.40 0.72
N CYS A 134 2.74 -2.14 0.30
CA CYS A 134 2.93 -0.96 1.14
C CYS A 134 1.62 -0.16 1.27
N PHE A 135 1.32 0.31 2.48
CA PHE A 135 0.13 1.09 2.78
C PHE A 135 0.51 2.42 3.43
N THR A 136 -0.08 3.51 2.95
CA THR A 136 0.12 4.86 3.48
C THR A 136 -1.21 5.55 3.72
N GLU A 137 -1.40 6.09 4.92
CA GLU A 137 -2.53 6.95 5.25
C GLU A 137 -2.11 8.41 5.17
N TYR A 138 -2.85 9.23 4.41
CA TYR A 138 -2.54 10.65 4.28
C TYR A 138 -2.93 11.42 5.55
N LYS A 139 -1.92 12.03 6.18
CA LYS A 139 -2.05 12.75 7.46
C LYS A 139 -2.20 14.25 7.26
N LYS A 140 -3.42 14.71 6.95
CA LYS A 140 -3.76 16.12 6.69
C LYS A 140 -3.29 17.07 7.79
N HIS A 141 -3.31 16.66 9.06
CA HIS A 141 -3.01 17.55 10.18
C HIS A 141 -1.53 17.54 10.61
N ARG A 142 -0.77 16.52 10.23
CA ARG A 142 0.64 16.35 10.66
C ARG A 142 1.64 16.68 9.56
N GLU A 143 1.30 16.43 8.30
CA GLU A 143 2.24 16.56 7.18
C GLU A 143 1.58 17.21 5.95
N PRO A 144 1.28 18.52 6.00
CA PRO A 144 0.60 19.21 4.89
C PRO A 144 1.41 19.29 3.59
N ASN A 145 2.68 18.85 3.60
CA ASN A 145 3.59 18.88 2.45
C ASN A 145 3.90 17.48 1.88
N GLY A 146 3.43 16.40 2.52
CA GLY A 146 3.68 15.03 2.06
C GLY A 146 2.72 14.64 0.94
N GLU A 147 3.26 14.11 -0.16
CA GLU A 147 2.46 13.55 -1.26
C GLU A 147 2.21 12.06 -0.96
N PRO A 148 1.02 11.64 -0.49
CA PRO A 148 0.80 10.28 -0.01
C PRO A 148 1.12 9.20 -1.06
N GLU A 149 0.89 9.50 -2.34
CA GLU A 149 1.29 8.66 -3.47
C GLU A 149 2.82 8.58 -3.63
N GLY A 150 3.55 9.67 -3.43
CA GLY A 150 5.02 9.71 -3.42
C GLY A 150 5.62 8.97 -2.22
N GLN A 151 5.01 9.12 -1.03
CA GLN A 151 5.39 8.35 0.15
C GLN A 151 5.19 6.85 -0.09
N CYS A 152 4.03 6.45 -0.61
CA CYS A 152 3.70 5.05 -0.90
C CYS A 152 4.64 4.47 -1.97
N LEU A 153 4.85 5.19 -3.08
CA LEU A 153 5.73 4.74 -4.17
C LEU A 153 7.19 4.62 -3.70
N SER A 154 7.66 5.50 -2.82
CA SER A 154 9.02 5.40 -2.25
C SER A 154 9.19 4.13 -1.41
N ALA A 155 8.18 3.76 -0.60
CA ALA A 155 8.18 2.50 0.14
C ALA A 155 8.12 1.28 -0.79
N MET A 156 7.36 1.36 -1.89
CA MET A 156 7.31 0.30 -2.91
C MET A 156 8.66 0.13 -3.61
N LEU A 157 9.35 1.22 -3.97
CA LEU A 157 10.69 1.18 -4.57
C LEU A 157 11.70 0.55 -3.61
N VAL A 158 11.65 0.91 -2.32
CA VAL A 158 12.46 0.27 -1.28
C VAL A 158 12.15 -1.23 -1.21
N GLY A 159 10.88 -1.62 -1.16
CA GLY A 159 10.48 -3.04 -1.13
C GLY A 159 10.94 -3.82 -2.36
N GLN A 160 10.80 -3.26 -3.56
CA GLN A 160 11.29 -3.86 -4.81
C GLN A 160 12.82 -4.09 -4.75
N THR A 161 13.54 -3.12 -4.21
CA THR A 161 15.00 -3.17 -4.09
C THR A 161 15.45 -4.21 -3.05
N ILE A 162 14.79 -4.26 -1.89
CA ILE A 162 15.01 -5.29 -0.85
C ILE A 162 14.78 -6.69 -1.41
N ASN A 163 13.72 -6.87 -2.20
CA ASN A 163 13.36 -8.16 -2.78
C ASN A 163 14.36 -8.67 -3.84
N GLN A 164 15.17 -7.78 -4.44
CA GLN A 164 16.12 -8.11 -5.51
C GLN A 164 15.48 -8.83 -6.72
N LYS A 165 14.19 -8.55 -6.98
CA LYS A 165 13.39 -9.16 -8.04
C LYS A 165 12.66 -8.05 -8.83
N PRO A 166 13.34 -7.34 -9.73
CA PRO A 166 12.77 -6.17 -10.40
C PRO A 166 11.57 -6.49 -11.31
N GLY A 167 11.43 -7.74 -11.77
CA GLY A 167 10.25 -8.21 -12.53
C GLY A 167 9.10 -8.71 -11.66
N GLN A 168 9.21 -8.61 -10.33
CA GLN A 168 8.11 -8.93 -9.42
C GLN A 168 7.38 -7.64 -9.06
N ALA A 169 6.08 -7.58 -9.34
CA ALA A 169 5.26 -6.44 -8.99
C ALA A 169 5.24 -6.17 -7.47
N MET A 170 5.41 -4.92 -7.11
CA MET A 170 5.11 -4.37 -5.80
C MET A 170 3.73 -3.76 -5.81
N TYR A 171 2.93 -4.09 -4.80
CA TYR A 171 1.57 -3.54 -4.64
C TYR A 171 1.59 -2.40 -3.63
N GLY A 172 0.71 -1.44 -3.82
CA GLY A 172 0.60 -0.28 -2.94
C GLY A 172 -0.84 0.15 -2.76
N CYS A 173 -1.10 0.86 -1.67
CA CYS A 173 -2.35 1.58 -1.50
C CYS A 173 -2.10 2.81 -0.64
N PHE A 174 -2.64 3.95 -1.07
CA PHE A 174 -2.73 5.12 -0.21
C PHE A 174 -4.18 5.53 0.00
N VAL A 175 -4.45 6.09 1.18
CA VAL A 175 -5.80 6.49 1.61
C VAL A 175 -5.82 7.96 1.97
N MET A 176 -6.81 8.68 1.43
CA MET A 176 -7.10 10.07 1.77
C MET A 176 -8.49 10.15 2.39
N GLY A 177 -8.56 10.02 3.71
CA GLY A 177 -9.83 9.93 4.42
C GLY A 177 -10.63 8.70 3.99
N ARG A 178 -11.67 8.88 3.18
CA ARG A 178 -12.52 7.78 2.67
C ARG A 178 -12.10 7.25 1.31
N ASP A 179 -11.21 7.94 0.61
CA ASP A 179 -10.84 7.61 -0.77
C ASP A 179 -9.60 6.73 -0.79
N TRP A 180 -9.73 5.54 -1.39
CA TRP A 180 -8.65 4.54 -1.50
C TRP A 180 -8.11 4.51 -2.93
N TYR A 181 -6.79 4.49 -3.06
CA TYR A 181 -6.09 4.46 -4.35
C TYR A 181 -5.08 3.33 -4.34
N PHE A 182 -5.26 2.36 -5.24
CA PHE A 182 -4.37 1.22 -5.38
C PHE A 182 -3.28 1.49 -6.42
N MET A 183 -2.07 1.02 -6.14
CA MET A 183 -0.88 1.22 -6.94
C MET A 183 -0.20 -0.11 -7.26
N VAL A 184 0.48 -0.16 -8.41
CA VAL A 184 1.43 -1.22 -8.74
C VAL A 184 2.71 -0.59 -9.27
N LEU A 185 3.86 -1.10 -8.85
CA LEU A 185 5.19 -0.79 -9.37
C LEU A 185 5.80 -2.08 -9.91
N GLU A 186 6.26 -2.06 -11.15
CA GLU A 186 6.97 -3.18 -11.78
C GLU A 186 8.16 -2.62 -12.57
N GLY A 187 9.37 -2.94 -12.13
CA GLY A 187 10.59 -2.37 -12.69
C GLY A 187 10.64 -0.86 -12.48
N GLN A 188 10.56 -0.10 -13.57
CA GLN A 188 10.55 1.37 -13.56
C GLN A 188 9.15 1.94 -13.83
N SER A 189 8.15 1.11 -14.13
CA SER A 189 6.82 1.59 -14.45
C SER A 189 5.90 1.45 -13.25
N TYR A 190 5.08 2.46 -12.99
CA TYR A 190 4.04 2.40 -11.98
C TYR A 190 2.70 2.88 -12.53
N CYS A 191 1.60 2.39 -11.96
CA CYS A 191 0.27 2.87 -12.29
C CYS A 191 -0.56 3.07 -11.01
N ILE A 192 -1.50 4.00 -11.06
CA ILE A 192 -2.42 4.32 -9.96
C ILE A 192 -3.84 4.12 -10.48
N SER A 193 -4.65 3.37 -9.73
CA SER A 193 -6.07 3.23 -10.01
C SER A 193 -6.85 4.53 -9.74
N ARG A 194 -8.10 4.59 -10.21
CA ARG A 194 -9.05 5.61 -9.76
C ARG A 194 -9.29 5.51 -8.25
N GLY A 195 -9.77 6.61 -7.65
CA GLY A 195 -10.21 6.59 -6.25
C GLY A 195 -11.48 5.76 -6.03
N TYR A 196 -11.50 5.01 -4.92
CA TYR A 196 -12.65 4.25 -4.44
C TYR A 196 -13.15 4.85 -3.11
N ASP A 197 -14.35 5.43 -3.14
CA ASP A 197 -14.99 6.03 -1.96
C ASP A 197 -15.61 4.97 -1.04
N ALA A 198 -14.97 4.71 0.11
CA ALA A 198 -15.40 3.74 1.10
C ALA A 198 -16.77 4.05 1.77
N THR A 199 -17.33 5.24 1.59
CA THR A 199 -18.69 5.59 2.03
C THR A 199 -19.77 5.19 1.02
N THR A 200 -19.39 4.56 -0.09
CA THR A 200 -20.29 4.06 -1.14
C THR A 200 -20.16 2.55 -1.32
N GLU A 201 -20.89 1.98 -2.28
CA GLU A 201 -20.75 0.57 -2.68
C GLU A 201 -19.30 0.18 -3.07
N HIS A 202 -18.43 1.16 -3.36
CA HIS A 202 -17.00 0.90 -3.56
C HIS A 202 -16.33 0.24 -2.35
N LEU A 203 -16.89 0.33 -1.13
CA LEU A 203 -16.39 -0.40 0.03
C LEU A 203 -16.24 -1.90 -0.23
N TYR A 204 -17.24 -2.50 -0.88
CA TYR A 204 -17.20 -3.93 -1.21
C TYR A 204 -16.11 -4.24 -2.23
N VAL A 205 -15.85 -3.32 -3.17
CA VAL A 205 -14.76 -3.43 -4.14
C VAL A 205 -13.40 -3.33 -3.44
N ILE A 206 -13.22 -2.36 -2.54
CA ILE A 206 -12.00 -2.21 -1.72
C ILE A 206 -11.73 -3.50 -0.94
N PHE A 207 -12.74 -4.04 -0.27
CA PHE A 207 -12.58 -5.26 0.51
C PHE A 207 -12.21 -6.47 -0.36
N LYS A 208 -12.87 -6.62 -1.52
CA LYS A 208 -12.54 -7.65 -2.51
C LYS A 208 -11.12 -7.49 -3.06
N MET A 209 -10.66 -6.27 -3.32
CA MET A 209 -9.29 -5.98 -3.73
C MET A 209 -8.29 -6.43 -2.65
N LEU A 210 -8.54 -6.13 -1.38
CA LEU A 210 -7.68 -6.61 -0.28
C LEU A 210 -7.66 -8.14 -0.18
N LYS A 211 -8.79 -8.82 -0.39
CA LYS A 211 -8.85 -10.29 -0.44
C LYS A 211 -8.11 -10.85 -1.66
N ALA A 212 -8.27 -10.26 -2.84
CA ALA A 212 -7.55 -10.64 -4.03
C ALA A 212 -6.03 -10.47 -3.85
N LEU A 213 -5.59 -9.37 -3.21
CA LEU A 213 -4.18 -9.14 -2.87
C LEU A 213 -3.62 -10.28 -2.01
N LYS A 214 -4.39 -10.74 -1.01
CA LYS A 214 -4.00 -11.86 -0.16
C LYS A 214 -3.73 -13.13 -0.98
N GLU A 215 -4.58 -13.44 -1.96
CA GLU A 215 -4.40 -14.59 -2.84
C GLU A 215 -3.19 -14.39 -3.78
N THR A 216 -3.02 -13.20 -4.35
CA THR A 216 -1.84 -12.85 -5.15
C THR A 216 -0.54 -13.05 -4.37
N ILE A 217 -0.48 -12.60 -3.12
CA ILE A 217 0.72 -12.77 -2.28
C ILE A 217 0.98 -14.25 -1.98
N LYS A 218 -0.05 -15.06 -1.75
CA LYS A 218 0.15 -16.52 -1.61
C LYS A 218 0.83 -17.12 -2.83
N THR A 219 0.45 -16.71 -4.04
CA THR A 219 1.11 -17.18 -5.28
C THR A 219 2.56 -16.73 -5.36
N LEU A 220 2.88 -15.51 -4.91
CA LEU A 220 4.26 -14.99 -4.90
C LEU A 220 5.17 -15.67 -3.86
N THR A 221 4.60 -16.27 -2.83
CA THR A 221 5.32 -17.00 -1.77
C THR A 221 5.13 -18.51 -1.80
N SER A 222 4.52 -19.05 -2.86
CA SER A 222 4.38 -20.49 -3.09
C SER A 222 5.63 -21.14 -3.66
#